data_AF-A0AAD6ATN9-F1
#
_entry.id   AF-A0AAD6ATN9-F1
#
_cell.length_a   1.000
_cell.length_b   1.000
_cell.length_c   1.000
_cell.angle_alpha   90.00
_cell.angle_beta   90.00
_cell.angle_gamma   90.00
#
_symmetry.space_group_name_H-M   'P 1'
#
loop_
_entity.id
_entity.type
_entity.pdbx_description
1 polymer ?
#
loop_
_entity_poly.entity_id
_entity_poly.type
_entity_poly.pdbx_seq_one_letter_code
_entity_poly.pdbx_strand_id
1 'polypeptide(L)'
;MIASSSDLSIMVRRCLLTFKPFRIFVVGIGFFSLCFLMTSLGGQLSAKRPGDSPFTVRSEVLGGQESRGVLRKISDMLEVIMKRMDALSKVGNSTDAHRLDELSSALDRIQPVGLVERIQAIAQNMSDMAGRVEQILQRSMAGNKVRDGTLAQCGTPKDPRYPDCLSKMDWMRARWTSDPCYAFYGVDGSDCSFLVYLSEVEWFCPPLIWRNQTAAPTLKPLPKKQAVFQSDVEALLEQVGTGKESLSFMKRRMRRMAAQWASAARRLDDRLRSHWREQNRILVHVGFLTEESGDVFSPKVLKGGPLGEMVQWADILTALHVLGHNLKISFSLKELHGFLGVPPGRGSCPLTGPLPFDLIYTDYHGLQQMKQHMGLSLRKHKCHIRVIDTFGTEPAYNHEEYAILHGYRTNWGYWNLHGQQYMTMFPHTPDNSFMGFVAEELNETEKQNIQRNKVNNMAVVYGKEASMWKGKEKFLTILHRYMEIHGTVYYETQRPPEVPAFVKNHGLLPQQELQQLLRKAKLFIGLGFPYEGPAPLEAIANGCIFLQPKFNPPHSSLNHDFFRGKPTSRKVSSQHPYAEQYIGRPHVITVDFNNSEEFETTIREIMKIN
;
A
#
# COMPACT_ATOMS: atom_id res chain seq x y z
N MET A 1 68.38 -21.14 -48.17
CA MET A 1 68.28 -22.36 -47.34
C MET A 1 68.21 -21.95 -45.88
N ILE A 2 67.32 -22.62 -45.14
CA ILE A 2 67.17 -22.65 -43.66
C ILE A 2 66.33 -21.53 -43.00
N ALA A 3 65.09 -21.95 -42.67
CA ALA A 3 64.29 -21.80 -41.44
C ALA A 3 64.20 -20.47 -40.66
N SER A 4 62.96 -19.96 -40.50
CA SER A 4 62.26 -19.76 -39.20
C SER A 4 61.10 -18.74 -39.34
N SER A 5 60.14 -18.79 -38.41
CA SER A 5 59.00 -17.85 -38.20
C SER A 5 57.60 -18.33 -38.68
N SER A 6 57.05 -19.34 -38.02
CA SER A 6 55.61 -19.66 -38.06
C SER A 6 54.95 -19.71 -36.67
N ASP A 7 55.52 -19.08 -35.64
CA ASP A 7 54.92 -19.02 -34.29
C ASP A 7 54.48 -17.62 -33.84
N LEU A 8 54.74 -16.56 -34.61
CA LEU A 8 54.34 -15.19 -34.24
C LEU A 8 52.88 -14.84 -34.65
N SER A 9 52.24 -15.64 -35.51
CA SER A 9 50.87 -15.39 -36.00
C SER A 9 49.77 -15.99 -35.11
N ILE A 10 50.10 -16.95 -34.24
CA ILE A 10 49.12 -17.65 -33.39
C ILE A 10 48.90 -16.93 -32.04
N MET A 11 49.86 -16.14 -31.55
CA MET A 11 49.71 -15.37 -30.30
C MET A 11 48.90 -14.07 -30.45
N VAL A 12 48.86 -13.47 -31.65
CA VAL A 12 48.12 -12.21 -31.87
C VAL A 12 46.61 -12.43 -32.06
N ARG A 13 46.18 -13.63 -32.47
CA ARG A 13 44.75 -13.97 -32.60
C ARG A 13 44.05 -14.38 -31.30
N ARG A 14 44.77 -14.73 -30.24
CA ARG A 14 44.18 -15.02 -28.91
C ARG A 14 44.10 -13.80 -27.98
N CYS A 15 44.88 -12.75 -28.21
CA CYS A 15 44.84 -11.54 -27.38
C CYS A 15 43.66 -10.60 -27.73
N LEU A 16 43.08 -10.71 -28.94
CA LEU A 16 41.93 -9.89 -29.36
C LEU A 16 40.54 -10.47 -29.01
N LEU A 17 40.48 -11.64 -28.36
CA LEU A 17 39.21 -12.28 -27.97
C LEU A 17 38.86 -12.13 -26.47
N THR A 18 39.76 -11.62 -25.64
CA THR A 18 39.50 -11.37 -24.20
C THR A 18 39.18 -9.91 -23.85
N PHE A 19 39.21 -8.98 -24.82
CA PHE A 19 38.86 -7.57 -24.60
C PHE A 19 37.47 -7.15 -25.13
N LYS A 20 36.68 -8.07 -25.69
CA LYS A 20 35.30 -7.78 -26.12
C LYS A 20 34.29 -7.54 -24.98
N PRO A 21 34.28 -8.27 -23.86
CA PRO A 21 33.28 -8.00 -22.81
C PRO A 21 33.53 -6.66 -22.11
N PHE A 22 34.79 -6.21 -22.00
CA PHE A 22 35.13 -4.94 -21.34
C PHE A 22 34.82 -3.70 -22.21
N ARG A 23 35.03 -3.76 -23.54
CA ARG A 23 34.65 -2.67 -24.45
C ARG A 23 33.14 -2.52 -24.60
N ILE A 24 32.38 -3.61 -24.58
CA ILE A 24 30.91 -3.57 -24.60
C ILE A 24 30.36 -3.01 -23.28
N PHE A 25 31.01 -3.31 -22.15
CA PHE A 25 30.64 -2.77 -20.84
C PHE A 25 30.90 -1.26 -20.73
N VAL A 26 32.04 -0.76 -21.23
CA VAL A 26 32.38 0.68 -21.20
C VAL A 26 31.54 1.50 -22.19
N VAL A 27 31.25 0.96 -23.39
CA VAL A 27 30.32 1.60 -24.35
C VAL A 27 28.88 1.56 -23.83
N GLY A 28 28.48 0.50 -23.11
CA GLY A 28 27.18 0.39 -22.45
C GLY A 28 26.99 1.41 -21.33
N ILE A 29 28.01 1.66 -20.50
CA ILE A 29 27.98 2.69 -19.45
C ILE A 29 27.99 4.11 -20.05
N GLY A 30 28.74 4.33 -21.13
CA GLY A 30 28.74 5.62 -21.86
C GLY A 30 27.38 5.92 -22.51
N PHE A 31 26.74 4.91 -23.12
CA PHE A 31 25.40 5.03 -23.70
C PHE A 31 24.33 5.26 -22.63
N PHE A 32 24.38 4.54 -21.50
CA PHE A 32 23.49 4.78 -20.37
C PHE A 32 23.67 6.18 -19.77
N SER A 33 24.91 6.66 -19.64
CA SER A 33 25.19 8.00 -19.10
C SER A 33 24.74 9.12 -20.04
N LEU A 34 24.91 8.95 -21.36
CA LEU A 34 24.43 9.90 -22.37
C LEU A 34 22.91 9.91 -22.48
N CYS A 35 22.25 8.74 -22.43
CA CYS A 35 20.79 8.66 -22.35
C CYS A 35 20.25 9.31 -21.08
N PHE A 36 20.93 9.14 -19.93
CA PHE A 36 20.54 9.76 -18.66
C PHE A 36 20.72 11.29 -18.67
N LEU A 37 21.78 11.79 -19.30
CA LEU A 37 22.02 13.23 -19.53
C LEU A 37 20.96 13.84 -20.45
N MET A 38 20.64 13.16 -21.56
CA MET A 38 19.60 13.61 -22.51
C MET A 38 18.19 13.58 -21.90
N THR A 39 17.89 12.64 -20.99
CA THR A 39 16.64 12.67 -20.21
C THR A 39 16.62 13.72 -19.11
N SER A 40 17.79 14.13 -18.58
CA SER A 40 17.87 15.15 -17.52
C SER A 40 17.85 16.60 -18.03
N LEU A 41 18.28 16.83 -19.28
CA LEU A 41 18.31 18.17 -19.90
C LEU A 41 17.19 18.40 -20.93
N GLY A 42 16.42 17.38 -21.33
CA GLY A 42 15.30 17.49 -22.28
C GLY A 42 14.03 18.19 -21.77
N GLY A 43 14.08 18.86 -20.62
CA GLY A 43 12.95 19.58 -20.03
C GLY A 43 12.65 20.96 -20.64
N GLN A 44 13.40 21.39 -21.66
CA GLN A 44 13.13 22.63 -22.38
C GLN A 44 13.19 22.36 -23.88
N LEU A 45 12.07 22.63 -24.56
CA LEU A 45 11.81 22.47 -26.01
C LEU A 45 11.33 21.07 -26.44
N SER A 46 10.01 20.87 -26.62
CA SER A 46 9.44 20.43 -27.90
C SER A 46 7.91 20.33 -27.86
N ALA A 47 7.31 20.55 -29.03
CA ALA A 47 5.94 20.94 -29.30
C ALA A 47 4.90 19.80 -29.32
N LYS A 48 3.63 20.21 -29.23
CA LYS A 48 2.40 19.43 -29.48
C LYS A 48 2.55 18.44 -30.67
N ARG A 49 2.14 17.18 -30.44
CA ARG A 49 1.47 16.35 -31.45
C ARG A 49 0.31 15.56 -30.80
N PRO A 50 -0.86 15.45 -31.44
CA PRO A 50 -1.97 14.63 -30.98
C PRO A 50 -1.86 13.20 -31.52
N GLY A 51 -2.15 12.18 -30.70
CA GLY A 51 -2.53 10.86 -31.21
C GLY A 51 -1.80 9.61 -30.73
N ASP A 52 -1.36 9.50 -29.46
CA ASP A 52 -0.89 8.23 -28.90
C ASP A 52 -1.70 7.76 -27.65
N SER A 53 -1.97 6.45 -27.61
CA SER A 53 -2.80 5.69 -26.66
C SER A 53 -2.16 5.54 -25.25
N PRO A 54 -2.93 5.55 -24.14
CA PRO A 54 -2.38 5.69 -22.79
C PRO A 54 -2.14 4.32 -22.11
N PHE A 55 -1.15 3.55 -22.53
CA PHE A 55 -0.66 2.41 -21.73
C PHE A 55 0.87 2.32 -21.71
N THR A 56 1.56 3.43 -21.45
CA THR A 56 2.96 3.44 -21.03
C THR A 56 3.31 4.79 -20.39
N VAL A 57 2.93 5.01 -19.14
CA VAL A 57 3.54 6.06 -18.32
C VAL A 57 4.19 5.40 -17.10
N ARG A 58 5.53 5.30 -17.17
CA ARG A 58 6.40 5.13 -16.00
C ARG A 58 6.07 6.25 -15.02
N SER A 59 5.61 5.89 -13.82
CA SER A 59 5.57 6.83 -12.70
C SER A 59 7.02 7.09 -12.26
N GLU A 60 7.55 8.25 -12.61
CA GLU A 60 8.71 8.81 -11.94
C GLU A 60 8.32 9.18 -10.51
N VAL A 61 8.84 8.42 -9.55
CA VAL A 61 8.73 8.73 -8.12
C VAL A 61 9.69 9.87 -7.82
N LEU A 62 9.17 11.06 -7.50
CA LEU A 62 9.96 12.14 -6.91
C LEU A 62 10.43 11.69 -5.50
N GLY A 63 11.64 11.12 -5.44
CA GLY A 63 12.31 10.76 -4.19
C GLY A 63 12.81 11.99 -3.43
N GLY A 64 12.48 12.03 -2.14
CA GLY A 64 12.83 13.10 -1.20
C GLY A 64 14.34 13.25 -0.92
N GLN A 65 14.66 14.32 -0.20
CA GLN A 65 16.00 14.87 0.00
C GLN A 65 16.96 13.93 0.77
N GLU A 66 16.47 12.91 1.48
CA GLU A 66 17.30 11.95 2.23
C GLU A 66 17.93 10.85 1.34
N SER A 67 17.23 10.37 0.31
CA SER A 67 17.79 9.43 -0.69
C SER A 67 18.97 10.02 -1.48
N ARG A 68 19.01 11.34 -1.62
CA ARG A 68 20.15 12.05 -2.25
C ARG A 68 21.41 12.03 -1.36
N GLY A 69 21.27 11.97 -0.03
CA GLY A 69 22.41 11.92 0.89
C GLY A 69 23.16 10.60 0.90
N VAL A 70 22.43 9.48 0.78
CA VAL A 70 23.02 8.13 0.67
C VAL A 70 23.71 7.96 -0.69
N LEU A 71 23.08 8.43 -1.76
CA LEU A 71 23.68 8.43 -3.11
C LEU A 71 24.93 9.32 -3.19
N ARG A 72 24.96 10.46 -2.49
CA ARG A 72 26.17 11.30 -2.38
C ARG A 72 27.31 10.56 -1.68
N LYS A 73 27.03 9.90 -0.54
CA LYS A 73 28.04 9.09 0.16
C LYS A 73 28.60 7.95 -0.69
N ILE A 74 27.75 7.28 -1.48
CA ILE A 74 28.19 6.21 -2.40
C ILE A 74 29.03 6.80 -3.55
N SER A 75 28.62 7.95 -4.09
CA SER A 75 29.36 8.67 -5.14
C SER A 75 30.73 9.15 -4.63
N ASP A 76 30.80 9.72 -3.43
CA ASP A 76 32.04 10.20 -2.82
C ASP A 76 33.00 9.02 -2.54
N MET A 77 32.46 7.88 -2.11
CA MET A 77 33.23 6.66 -1.84
C MET A 77 33.77 6.02 -3.13
N LEU A 78 32.99 6.04 -4.22
CA LEU A 78 33.43 5.61 -5.55
C LEU A 78 34.49 6.57 -6.13
N GLU A 79 34.36 7.88 -5.90
CA GLU A 79 35.34 8.86 -6.35
C GLU A 79 36.69 8.71 -5.63
N VAL A 80 36.68 8.37 -4.32
CA VAL A 80 37.90 8.03 -3.57
C VAL A 80 38.55 6.75 -4.11
N ILE A 81 37.77 5.73 -4.46
CA ILE A 81 38.27 4.49 -5.06
C ILE A 81 38.88 4.77 -6.44
N MET A 82 38.22 5.57 -7.28
CA MET A 82 38.72 5.97 -8.60
C MET A 82 40.00 6.81 -8.52
N LYS A 83 40.09 7.77 -7.59
CA LYS A 83 41.32 8.56 -7.36
C LYS A 83 42.48 7.69 -6.88
N ARG A 84 42.21 6.65 -6.08
CA ARG A 84 43.25 5.69 -5.66
C ARG A 84 43.68 4.74 -6.78
N MET A 85 42.76 4.33 -7.65
CA MET A 85 43.10 3.59 -8.88
C MET A 85 43.91 4.44 -9.88
N ASP A 86 43.63 5.73 -9.99
CA ASP A 86 44.38 6.63 -10.88
C ASP A 86 45.78 6.98 -10.33
N ALA A 87 45.94 6.98 -9.00
CA ALA A 87 47.26 7.02 -8.37
C ALA A 87 48.05 5.72 -8.59
N LEU A 88 47.39 4.55 -8.57
CA LEU A 88 48.00 3.25 -8.85
C LEU A 88 48.41 3.10 -10.32
N SER A 89 47.67 3.69 -11.26
CA SER A 89 48.02 3.66 -12.69
C SER A 89 49.27 4.49 -13.00
N LYS A 90 49.54 5.54 -12.21
CA LYS A 90 50.71 6.42 -12.37
C LYS A 90 52.00 5.87 -11.72
N VAL A 91 51.90 4.85 -10.86
CA VAL A 91 53.07 4.20 -10.21
C VAL A 91 53.64 3.05 -11.05
N GLY A 92 52.97 2.66 -12.14
CA GLY A 92 53.40 1.57 -13.03
C GLY A 92 54.72 1.79 -13.80
N ASN A 93 55.45 2.89 -13.59
CA ASN A 93 56.68 3.23 -14.31
C ASN A 93 57.91 3.52 -13.43
N SER A 94 57.91 3.19 -12.14
CA SER A 94 59.12 3.30 -11.30
C SER A 94 59.41 2.00 -10.54
N THR A 95 60.58 1.43 -10.79
CA THR A 95 61.13 0.25 -10.10
C THR A 95 61.50 0.59 -8.66
N ASP A 96 60.55 0.46 -7.73
CA ASP A 96 60.84 0.47 -6.29
C ASP A 96 60.13 -0.71 -5.62
N ALA A 97 60.85 -1.83 -5.53
CA ALA A 97 60.38 -3.09 -4.93
C ALA A 97 60.03 -2.97 -3.44
N HIS A 98 60.46 -1.90 -2.77
CA HIS A 98 60.27 -1.71 -1.33
C HIS A 98 58.87 -1.19 -0.93
N ARG A 99 58.09 -0.65 -1.88
CA ARG A 99 56.70 -0.19 -1.66
C ARG A 99 55.64 -1.26 -1.94
N LEU A 100 55.99 -2.32 -2.67
CA LEU A 100 55.08 -3.43 -2.94
C LEU A 100 54.85 -4.29 -1.68
N ASP A 101 55.87 -4.41 -0.82
CA ASP A 101 55.84 -5.27 0.36
C ASP A 101 54.98 -4.68 1.50
N GLU A 102 55.01 -3.35 1.67
CA GLU A 102 54.12 -2.63 2.59
C GLU A 102 52.64 -2.68 2.15
N LEU A 103 52.38 -2.72 0.84
CA LEU A 103 51.03 -2.84 0.28
C LEU A 103 50.49 -4.28 0.35
N SER A 104 51.37 -5.29 0.24
CA SER A 104 51.01 -6.70 0.45
C SER A 104 50.54 -6.94 1.89
N SER A 105 51.25 -6.37 2.87
CA SER A 105 50.89 -6.39 4.30
C SER A 105 49.55 -5.70 4.61
N ALA A 106 49.22 -4.62 3.90
CA ALA A 106 47.95 -3.90 4.09
C ALA A 106 46.75 -4.59 3.42
N LEU A 107 46.96 -5.38 2.36
CA LEU A 107 45.93 -6.17 1.69
C LEU A 107 45.56 -7.45 2.47
N ASP A 108 46.51 -8.07 3.16
CA ASP A 108 46.26 -9.25 4.02
C ASP A 108 45.35 -8.95 5.22
N ARG A 109 45.21 -7.68 5.60
CA ARG A 109 44.26 -7.24 6.65
C ARG A 109 42.82 -7.04 6.18
N ILE A 110 42.55 -7.09 4.86
CA ILE A 110 41.20 -6.83 4.29
C ILE A 110 40.55 -8.10 3.72
N GLN A 111 41.19 -9.27 3.78
CA GLN A 111 40.50 -10.52 3.47
C GLN A 111 39.76 -11.08 4.69
N PRO A 112 38.42 -11.23 4.67
CA PRO A 112 37.77 -12.16 5.56
C PRO A 112 38.16 -13.58 5.11
N VAL A 113 39.11 -14.17 5.84
CA VAL A 113 39.52 -15.58 5.69
C VAL A 113 38.28 -16.46 5.58
N GLY A 114 38.17 -17.22 4.49
CA GLY A 114 37.09 -18.17 4.23
C GLY A 114 35.97 -17.69 3.29
N LEU A 115 35.94 -16.43 2.83
CA LEU A 115 34.92 -16.00 1.85
C LEU A 115 35.21 -16.51 0.43
N VAL A 116 36.48 -16.47 -0.01
CA VAL A 116 36.88 -16.94 -1.34
C VAL A 116 36.74 -18.46 -1.45
N GLU A 117 37.13 -19.21 -0.41
CA GLU A 117 36.93 -20.67 -0.35
C GLU A 117 35.44 -21.05 -0.33
N ARG A 118 34.59 -20.25 0.33
CA ARG A 118 33.11 -20.43 0.29
C ARG A 118 32.54 -20.09 -1.07
N ILE A 119 32.98 -19.02 -1.74
CA ILE A 119 32.52 -18.68 -3.09
C ILE A 119 32.96 -19.76 -4.08
N GLN A 120 34.17 -20.30 -3.93
CA GLN A 120 34.70 -21.35 -4.79
C GLN A 120 34.04 -22.71 -4.53
N ALA A 121 33.72 -23.03 -3.27
CA ALA A 121 32.91 -24.18 -2.90
C ALA A 121 31.46 -24.06 -3.40
N ILE A 122 30.85 -22.86 -3.33
CA ILE A 122 29.51 -22.61 -3.88
C ILE A 122 29.53 -22.72 -5.41
N ALA A 123 30.56 -22.19 -6.08
CA ALA A 123 30.71 -22.29 -7.53
C ALA A 123 30.93 -23.73 -8.00
N GLN A 124 31.75 -24.51 -7.29
CA GLN A 124 31.94 -25.94 -7.58
C GLN A 124 30.66 -26.74 -7.32
N ASN A 125 29.95 -26.47 -6.21
CA ASN A 125 28.71 -27.16 -5.89
C ASN A 125 27.58 -26.80 -6.88
N MET A 126 27.54 -25.56 -7.37
CA MET A 126 26.62 -25.14 -8.44
C MET A 126 26.98 -25.76 -9.80
N SER A 127 28.27 -25.97 -10.09
CA SER A 127 28.72 -26.67 -11.30
C SER A 127 28.42 -28.18 -11.25
N ASP A 128 28.57 -28.80 -10.08
CA ASP A 128 28.19 -30.20 -9.85
C ASP A 128 26.66 -30.38 -9.89
N MET A 129 25.89 -29.41 -9.39
CA MET A 129 24.44 -29.40 -9.50
C MET A 129 23.98 -29.20 -10.94
N ALA A 130 24.64 -28.33 -11.72
CA ALA A 130 24.40 -28.16 -13.15
C ALA A 130 24.70 -29.45 -13.93
N GLY A 131 25.83 -30.12 -13.61
CA GLY A 131 26.17 -31.42 -14.20
C GLY A 131 25.17 -32.53 -13.85
N ARG A 132 24.64 -32.54 -12.62
CA ARG A 132 23.59 -33.48 -12.20
C ARG A 132 22.24 -33.18 -12.85
N VAL A 133 21.89 -31.91 -13.04
CA VAL A 133 20.67 -31.50 -13.77
C VAL A 133 20.79 -31.87 -15.26
N GLU A 134 21.96 -31.70 -15.86
CA GLU A 134 22.24 -32.15 -17.24
C GLU A 134 22.18 -33.68 -17.35
N GLN A 135 22.72 -34.43 -16.38
CA GLN A 135 22.58 -35.90 -16.32
C GLN A 135 21.14 -36.37 -16.09
N ILE A 136 20.34 -35.64 -15.31
CA ILE A 136 18.91 -35.93 -15.10
C ILE A 136 18.11 -35.63 -16.39
N LEU A 137 18.42 -34.53 -17.08
CA LEU A 137 17.85 -34.19 -18.38
C LEU A 137 18.21 -35.27 -19.41
N GLN A 138 19.48 -35.69 -19.50
CA GLN A 138 19.90 -36.76 -20.41
C GLN A 138 19.32 -38.14 -20.06
N ARG A 139 19.18 -38.48 -18.78
CA ARG A 139 18.49 -39.71 -18.35
C ARG A 139 16.98 -39.66 -18.65
N SER A 140 16.35 -38.48 -18.62
CA SER A 140 14.95 -38.34 -19.04
C SER A 140 14.77 -38.46 -20.56
N MET A 141 15.76 -38.01 -21.35
CA MET A 141 15.74 -38.14 -22.81
C MET A 141 16.09 -39.55 -23.31
N ALA A 142 16.83 -40.35 -22.53
CA ALA A 142 17.16 -41.75 -22.87
C ALA A 142 16.06 -42.76 -22.47
N GLY A 143 15.08 -42.35 -21.65
CA GLY A 143 13.98 -43.20 -21.17
C GLY A 143 12.75 -43.26 -22.06
N ASN A 144 12.62 -42.39 -23.07
CA ASN A 144 11.47 -42.35 -23.97
C ASN A 144 11.85 -42.75 -25.40
N LYS A 145 12.08 -44.04 -25.61
CA LYS A 145 11.88 -44.65 -26.93
C LYS A 145 10.74 -45.69 -26.86
N VAL A 146 9.62 -45.22 -27.40
CA VAL A 146 8.65 -45.99 -28.20
C VAL A 146 7.81 -47.04 -27.45
N ARG A 147 6.67 -46.58 -26.91
CA ARG A 147 5.39 -47.23 -27.21
C ARG A 147 4.62 -46.30 -28.14
N ASP A 148 4.80 -46.54 -29.44
CA ASP A 148 3.97 -45.93 -30.47
C ASP A 148 2.55 -46.49 -30.33
N GLY A 149 1.62 -45.57 -30.15
CA GLY A 149 0.23 -45.83 -29.78
C GLY A 149 -0.53 -44.51 -29.83
N THR A 150 -0.64 -43.93 -31.03
CA THR A 150 -1.73 -43.03 -31.44
C THR A 150 -2.27 -42.07 -30.36
N LEU A 151 -1.42 -41.15 -29.85
CA LEU A 151 -1.91 -39.89 -29.30
C LEU A 151 -1.81 -38.83 -30.40
N ALA A 152 -2.97 -38.37 -30.85
CA ALA A 152 -3.11 -37.29 -31.81
C ALA A 152 -2.23 -36.08 -31.42
N GLN A 153 -1.51 -35.50 -32.40
CA GLN A 153 -0.96 -34.16 -32.25
C GLN A 153 -2.08 -33.23 -31.79
N CYS A 154 -1.91 -32.54 -30.65
CA CYS A 154 -2.89 -31.56 -30.17
C CYS A 154 -2.93 -30.37 -31.12
N GLY A 155 -3.68 -30.50 -32.22
CA GLY A 155 -3.92 -29.42 -33.17
C GLY A 155 -4.73 -28.31 -32.50
N THR A 156 -4.36 -27.07 -32.73
CA THR A 156 -5.06 -25.91 -32.18
C THR A 156 -6.53 -25.89 -32.68
N PRO A 157 -7.53 -25.93 -31.78
CA PRO A 157 -8.93 -25.89 -32.17
C PRO A 157 -9.29 -24.59 -32.88
N LYS A 158 -10.09 -24.69 -33.95
CA LYS A 158 -10.69 -23.53 -34.64
C LYS A 158 -12.18 -23.48 -34.32
N ASP A 159 -12.51 -23.06 -33.10
CA ASP A 159 -13.89 -22.88 -32.65
C ASP A 159 -14.23 -21.37 -32.65
N PRO A 160 -15.22 -20.91 -33.43
CA PRO A 160 -15.65 -19.50 -33.43
C PRO A 160 -16.06 -18.95 -32.06
N ARG A 161 -16.44 -19.82 -31.10
CA ARG A 161 -16.77 -19.42 -29.72
C ARG A 161 -15.54 -19.06 -28.89
N TYR A 162 -14.35 -19.44 -29.35
CA TYR A 162 -13.05 -19.19 -28.70
C TYR A 162 -12.10 -18.49 -29.68
N PRO A 163 -12.42 -17.25 -30.10
CA PRO A 163 -11.70 -16.55 -31.17
C PRO A 163 -10.22 -16.28 -30.82
N ASP A 164 -9.90 -16.17 -29.53
CA ASP A 164 -8.55 -15.88 -29.03
C ASP A 164 -7.67 -17.14 -28.85
N CYS A 165 -8.22 -18.35 -29.01
CA CYS A 165 -7.47 -19.58 -28.75
C CYS A 165 -6.19 -19.68 -29.61
N LEU A 166 -6.29 -19.38 -30.91
CA LEU A 166 -5.17 -19.48 -31.83
C LEU A 166 -4.06 -18.48 -31.50
N SER A 167 -4.42 -17.20 -31.30
CA SER A 167 -3.45 -16.15 -30.97
C SER A 167 -2.77 -16.41 -29.62
N LYS A 168 -3.50 -16.97 -28.64
CA LYS A 168 -2.97 -17.37 -27.34
C LYS A 168 -2.03 -18.58 -27.44
N MET A 169 -2.34 -19.57 -28.27
CA MET A 169 -1.44 -20.70 -28.54
C MET A 169 -0.11 -20.23 -29.12
N ASP A 170 -0.14 -19.32 -30.10
CA ASP A 170 1.07 -18.72 -30.68
C ASP A 170 1.87 -17.91 -29.65
N TRP A 171 1.16 -17.19 -28.78
CA TRP A 171 1.78 -16.47 -27.68
C TRP A 171 2.49 -17.42 -26.71
N MET A 172 1.85 -18.53 -26.33
CA MET A 172 2.44 -19.53 -25.43
C MET A 172 3.71 -20.14 -26.03
N ARG A 173 3.71 -20.52 -27.31
CA ARG A 173 4.91 -21.03 -28.00
C ARG A 173 6.10 -20.08 -27.88
N ALA A 174 5.85 -18.78 -27.98
CA ALA A 174 6.91 -17.78 -27.94
C ALA A 174 7.30 -17.34 -26.52
N ARG A 175 6.38 -17.44 -25.53
CA ARG A 175 6.50 -16.69 -24.26
C ARG A 175 6.08 -17.45 -23.01
N TRP A 176 5.79 -18.75 -23.06
CA TRP A 176 5.38 -19.50 -21.86
C TRP A 176 6.43 -19.51 -20.74
N THR A 177 7.72 -19.26 -21.03
CA THR A 177 8.77 -19.14 -20.00
C THR A 177 8.84 -17.74 -19.37
N SER A 178 8.02 -16.78 -19.81
CA SER A 178 8.07 -15.40 -19.32
C SER A 178 7.63 -15.25 -17.86
N ASP A 179 6.87 -16.21 -17.35
CA ASP A 179 6.37 -16.23 -15.98
C ASP A 179 6.44 -17.68 -15.44
N PRO A 180 7.05 -17.93 -14.25
CA PRO A 180 7.11 -19.28 -13.68
C PRO A 180 5.73 -19.90 -13.40
N CYS A 181 4.65 -19.10 -13.38
CA CYS A 181 3.31 -19.62 -13.14
C CYS A 181 2.84 -20.63 -14.21
N TYR A 182 3.31 -20.50 -15.45
CA TYR A 182 2.96 -21.44 -16.52
C TYR A 182 3.52 -22.84 -16.22
N ALA A 183 4.81 -22.90 -15.83
CA ALA A 183 5.46 -24.15 -15.43
C ALA A 183 4.82 -24.75 -14.17
N PHE A 184 4.43 -23.90 -13.21
CA PHE A 184 3.67 -24.31 -12.03
C PHE A 184 2.35 -25.02 -12.39
N TYR A 185 1.69 -24.59 -13.48
CA TYR A 185 0.50 -25.24 -14.01
C TYR A 185 0.78 -26.42 -14.96
N GLY A 186 2.02 -26.90 -15.02
CA GLY A 186 2.40 -28.08 -15.80
C GLY A 186 2.61 -27.79 -17.29
N VAL A 187 2.78 -26.52 -17.68
CA VAL A 187 3.24 -26.18 -19.03
C VAL A 187 4.70 -26.62 -19.17
N ASP A 188 4.98 -27.48 -20.14
CA ASP A 188 6.30 -28.09 -20.37
C ASP A 188 6.96 -27.63 -21.68
N GLY A 189 6.29 -26.75 -22.43
CA GLY A 189 6.75 -26.27 -23.74
C GLY A 189 6.15 -27.00 -24.93
N SER A 190 5.38 -28.08 -24.72
CA SER A 190 4.65 -28.76 -25.79
C SER A 190 3.32 -28.07 -26.13
N ASP A 191 2.90 -28.16 -27.40
CA ASP A 191 1.60 -27.64 -27.86
C ASP A 191 0.42 -28.26 -27.07
N CYS A 192 0.52 -29.53 -26.68
CA CYS A 192 -0.49 -30.16 -25.83
C CYS A 192 -0.58 -29.50 -24.45
N SER A 193 0.55 -29.20 -23.82
CA SER A 193 0.55 -28.52 -22.52
C SER A 193 -0.01 -27.10 -22.60
N PHE A 194 0.28 -26.35 -23.68
CA PHE A 194 -0.30 -25.03 -23.92
C PHE A 194 -1.81 -25.12 -24.09
N LEU A 195 -2.28 -26.09 -24.87
CA LEU A 195 -3.70 -26.26 -25.14
C LEU A 195 -4.47 -26.67 -23.86
N VAL A 196 -3.90 -27.55 -23.05
CA VAL A 196 -4.45 -27.91 -21.72
C VAL A 196 -4.54 -26.67 -20.83
N TYR A 197 -3.48 -25.88 -20.72
CA TYR A 197 -3.47 -24.67 -19.91
C TYR A 197 -4.51 -23.64 -20.38
N LEU A 198 -4.54 -23.33 -21.68
CA LEU A 198 -5.46 -22.34 -22.23
C LEU A 198 -6.92 -22.79 -22.21
N SER A 199 -7.20 -24.10 -22.15
CA SER A 199 -8.57 -24.62 -22.05
C SER A 199 -9.05 -24.77 -20.62
N GLU A 200 -8.24 -25.36 -19.74
CA GLU A 200 -8.64 -25.73 -18.38
C GLU A 200 -8.37 -24.62 -17.36
N VAL A 201 -7.37 -23.76 -17.60
CA VAL A 201 -6.91 -22.72 -16.65
C VAL A 201 -7.32 -21.31 -17.06
N GLU A 202 -7.02 -20.86 -18.28
CA GLU A 202 -7.37 -19.50 -18.74
C GLU A 202 -8.69 -19.42 -19.53
N TRP A 203 -9.24 -20.56 -19.94
CA TRP A 203 -10.49 -20.68 -20.71
C TRP A 203 -10.51 -19.92 -22.05
N PHE A 204 -9.34 -19.63 -22.63
CA PHE A 204 -9.21 -19.08 -23.99
C PHE A 204 -9.43 -20.13 -25.09
N CYS A 205 -9.35 -21.43 -24.76
CA CYS A 205 -9.58 -22.53 -25.70
C CYS A 205 -10.73 -23.46 -25.23
N PRO A 206 -11.35 -24.23 -26.14
CA PRO A 206 -12.39 -25.20 -25.77
C PRO A 206 -11.88 -26.28 -24.81
N PRO A 207 -12.70 -26.74 -23.83
CA PRO A 207 -12.37 -27.88 -22.98
C PRO A 207 -12.06 -29.15 -23.79
N LEU A 208 -11.03 -29.90 -23.37
CA LEU A 208 -10.56 -31.08 -24.09
C LEU A 208 -11.38 -32.33 -23.77
N ILE A 209 -12.17 -32.80 -24.74
CA ILE A 209 -13.15 -33.89 -24.58
C ILE A 209 -12.48 -35.23 -24.18
N TRP A 210 -11.24 -35.48 -24.62
CA TRP A 210 -10.50 -36.72 -24.36
C TRP A 210 -9.84 -36.79 -22.98
N ARG A 211 -9.71 -35.67 -22.28
CA ARG A 211 -9.43 -35.70 -20.84
C ARG A 211 -10.78 -35.85 -20.16
N ASN A 212 -11.05 -37.04 -19.63
CA ASN A 212 -12.25 -37.35 -18.87
C ASN A 212 -12.66 -36.12 -18.06
N GLN A 213 -13.87 -35.63 -18.31
CA GLN A 213 -14.54 -34.70 -17.42
C GLN A 213 -14.87 -35.47 -16.13
N THR A 214 -13.87 -35.90 -15.36
CA THR A 214 -14.02 -35.85 -13.91
C THR A 214 -14.25 -34.38 -13.63
N ALA A 215 -15.53 -33.99 -13.66
CA ALA A 215 -16.02 -32.71 -13.20
C ALA A 215 -15.14 -32.34 -12.02
N ALA A 216 -14.44 -31.20 -12.12
CA ALA A 216 -13.67 -30.65 -11.01
C ALA A 216 -14.49 -30.93 -9.75
N PRO A 217 -13.98 -31.74 -8.80
CA PRO A 217 -14.82 -32.35 -7.78
C PRO A 217 -15.66 -31.22 -7.22
N THR A 218 -16.97 -31.27 -7.43
CA THR A 218 -17.89 -30.25 -6.93
C THR A 218 -17.60 -30.20 -5.46
N LEU A 219 -16.81 -29.19 -5.07
CA LEU A 219 -16.24 -29.09 -3.74
C LEU A 219 -17.49 -28.95 -2.89
N LYS A 220 -17.87 -30.02 -2.19
CA LYS A 220 -19.09 -30.02 -1.38
C LYS A 220 -18.99 -28.75 -0.55
N PRO A 221 -20.00 -27.87 -0.59
CA PRO A 221 -19.95 -26.65 0.19
C PRO A 221 -19.57 -27.03 1.61
N LEU A 222 -18.51 -26.42 2.13
CA LEU A 222 -18.09 -26.66 3.51
C LEU A 222 -19.32 -26.50 4.41
N PRO A 223 -19.53 -27.39 5.38
CA PRO A 223 -20.70 -27.33 6.24
C PRO A 223 -20.79 -25.96 6.87
N LYS A 224 -21.94 -25.31 6.69
CA LYS A 224 -22.22 -23.97 7.19
C LYS A 224 -22.15 -23.99 8.71
N LYS A 225 -21.23 -23.21 9.27
CA LYS A 225 -21.10 -23.05 10.73
C LYS A 225 -21.94 -21.86 11.19
N GLN A 226 -22.46 -21.92 12.41
CA GLN A 226 -23.09 -20.78 13.04
C GLN A 226 -22.04 -19.73 13.43
N ALA A 227 -22.31 -18.46 13.16
CA ALA A 227 -21.55 -17.36 13.74
C ALA A 227 -22.02 -17.15 15.19
N VAL A 228 -21.08 -17.22 16.14
CA VAL A 228 -21.34 -17.02 17.57
C VAL A 228 -20.63 -15.74 18.01
N PHE A 229 -21.37 -14.86 18.70
CA PHE A 229 -20.81 -13.62 19.21
C PHE A 229 -19.60 -13.88 20.11
N GLN A 230 -18.52 -13.12 19.91
CA GLN A 230 -17.32 -13.20 20.74
C GLN A 230 -17.34 -12.07 21.77
N SER A 231 -17.03 -12.39 23.03
CA SER A 231 -16.98 -11.43 24.13
C SER A 231 -15.58 -10.92 24.45
N ASP A 232 -14.54 -11.60 23.98
CA ASP A 232 -13.14 -11.20 24.15
C ASP A 232 -12.49 -10.87 22.80
N VAL A 233 -11.40 -10.11 22.86
CA VAL A 233 -10.62 -9.69 21.68
C VAL A 233 -9.21 -10.29 21.67
N GLU A 234 -8.85 -11.18 22.59
CA GLU A 234 -7.47 -11.67 22.72
C GLU A 234 -7.06 -12.49 21.49
N ALA A 235 -7.94 -13.39 21.02
CA ALA A 235 -7.70 -14.16 19.79
C ALA A 235 -7.56 -13.28 18.54
N LEU A 236 -8.20 -12.11 18.52
CA LEU A 236 -8.02 -11.11 17.45
C LEU A 236 -6.65 -10.43 17.58
N LEU A 237 -6.30 -10.01 18.80
CA LEU A 237 -5.04 -9.32 19.08
C LEU A 237 -3.82 -10.19 18.77
N GLU A 238 -3.91 -11.50 18.93
CA GLU A 238 -2.86 -12.45 18.53
C GLU A 238 -2.67 -12.50 17.01
N GLN A 239 -3.76 -12.41 16.23
CA GLN A 239 -3.70 -12.37 14.77
C GLN A 239 -3.22 -11.03 14.23
N VAL A 240 -3.47 -9.92 14.94
CA VAL A 240 -2.87 -8.63 14.61
C VAL A 240 -1.38 -8.69 14.96
N GLY A 241 -0.57 -8.75 13.91
CA GLY A 241 0.89 -8.89 13.99
C GLY A 241 1.58 -7.83 14.85
N THR A 242 2.87 -8.03 15.07
CA THR A 242 3.73 -7.15 15.86
C THR A 242 4.79 -6.47 14.99
N GLY A 243 5.49 -5.48 15.54
CA GLY A 243 6.69 -4.90 14.90
C GLY A 243 6.46 -3.60 14.11
N LYS A 244 5.21 -3.20 13.87
CA LYS A 244 4.87 -1.90 13.29
C LYS A 244 4.09 -1.05 14.29
N GLU A 245 4.42 0.23 14.40
CA GLU A 245 3.74 1.18 15.31
C GLU A 245 2.25 1.36 14.99
N SER A 246 1.89 1.27 13.71
CA SER A 246 0.50 1.25 13.23
C SER A 246 -0.29 0.07 13.81
N LEU A 247 0.29 -1.13 13.82
CA LEU A 247 -0.33 -2.32 14.42
C LEU A 247 -0.41 -2.19 15.95
N SER A 248 0.65 -1.69 16.59
CA SER A 248 0.65 -1.39 18.03
C SER A 248 -0.43 -0.38 18.42
N PHE A 249 -0.66 0.65 17.61
CA PHE A 249 -1.75 1.60 17.78
C PHE A 249 -3.12 0.91 17.72
N MET A 250 -3.38 0.11 16.68
CA MET A 250 -4.65 -0.62 16.53
C MET A 250 -4.90 -1.56 17.71
N LYS A 251 -3.89 -2.34 18.14
CA LYS A 251 -4.00 -3.25 19.29
C LYS A 251 -4.31 -2.51 20.59
N ARG A 252 -3.66 -1.37 20.85
CA ARG A 252 -3.94 -0.53 22.03
C ARG A 252 -5.39 -0.04 22.04
N ARG A 253 -5.91 0.37 20.88
CA ARG A 253 -7.32 0.80 20.73
C ARG A 253 -8.28 -0.36 21.00
N MET A 254 -8.07 -1.50 20.34
CA MET A 254 -8.91 -2.71 20.51
C MET A 254 -8.99 -3.13 21.98
N ARG A 255 -7.84 -3.20 22.68
CA ARG A 255 -7.78 -3.53 24.12
C ARG A 255 -8.55 -2.53 24.97
N ARG A 256 -8.36 -1.22 24.74
CA ARG A 256 -9.05 -0.18 25.52
C ARG A 256 -10.58 -0.28 25.39
N MET A 257 -11.07 -0.61 24.20
CA MET A 257 -12.52 -0.66 23.92
C MET A 257 -13.13 -2.05 24.10
N ALA A 258 -12.35 -3.06 24.54
CA ALA A 258 -12.79 -4.46 24.61
C ALA A 258 -14.09 -4.64 25.43
N ALA A 259 -14.19 -3.99 26.59
CA ALA A 259 -15.38 -4.07 27.44
C ALA A 259 -16.63 -3.46 26.77
N GLN A 260 -16.46 -2.36 26.04
CA GLN A 260 -17.57 -1.73 25.29
C GLN A 260 -18.03 -2.62 24.14
N TRP A 261 -17.09 -3.20 23.39
CA TRP A 261 -17.38 -4.16 22.32
C TRP A 261 -18.12 -5.40 22.85
N ALA A 262 -17.66 -5.98 23.96
CA ALA A 262 -18.32 -7.12 24.59
C ALA A 262 -19.75 -6.80 25.06
N SER A 263 -19.95 -5.60 25.62
CA SER A 263 -21.27 -5.12 26.02
C SER A 263 -22.19 -4.91 24.82
N ALA A 264 -21.69 -4.26 23.76
CA ALA A 264 -22.44 -4.05 22.52
C ALA A 264 -22.82 -5.37 21.82
N ALA A 265 -21.92 -6.35 21.81
CA ALA A 265 -22.15 -7.68 21.27
C ALA A 265 -23.34 -8.37 21.94
N ARG A 266 -23.34 -8.39 23.28
CA ARG A 266 -24.44 -8.98 24.07
C ARG A 266 -25.77 -8.28 23.80
N ARG A 267 -25.79 -6.93 23.82
CA ARG A 267 -27.00 -6.16 23.51
C ARG A 267 -27.54 -6.45 22.11
N LEU A 268 -26.65 -6.66 21.13
CA LEU A 268 -27.06 -7.00 19.77
C LEU A 268 -27.58 -8.44 19.68
N ASP A 269 -26.94 -9.40 20.34
CA ASP A 269 -27.39 -10.80 20.38
C ASP A 269 -28.80 -10.92 20.98
N ASP A 270 -29.05 -10.22 22.09
CA ASP A 270 -30.36 -10.15 22.74
C ASP A 270 -31.43 -9.59 21.78
N ARG A 271 -31.10 -8.53 21.03
CA ARG A 271 -32.02 -7.92 20.05
C ARG A 271 -32.30 -8.83 18.86
N LEU A 272 -31.29 -9.59 18.42
CA LEU A 272 -31.42 -10.55 17.33
C LEU A 272 -32.13 -11.83 17.79
N ARG A 273 -32.42 -12.00 19.09
CA ARG A 273 -33.08 -13.18 19.66
C ARG A 273 -32.40 -14.48 19.23
N SER A 274 -31.07 -14.48 19.22
CA SER A 274 -30.23 -15.61 18.80
C SER A 274 -30.55 -16.13 17.39
N HIS A 275 -30.98 -15.24 16.47
CA HIS A 275 -31.21 -15.59 15.08
C HIS A 275 -30.00 -16.31 14.47
N TRP A 276 -30.25 -17.36 13.70
CA TRP A 276 -29.19 -18.11 13.05
C TRP A 276 -28.46 -17.23 12.02
N ARG A 277 -27.13 -17.12 12.16
CA ARG A 277 -26.25 -16.40 11.25
C ARG A 277 -25.16 -17.33 10.77
N GLU A 278 -24.87 -17.31 9.48
CA GLU A 278 -23.78 -18.10 8.91
C GLU A 278 -22.42 -17.45 9.20
N GLN A 279 -21.46 -18.27 9.63
CA GLN A 279 -20.08 -17.85 9.81
C GLN A 279 -19.36 -17.78 8.46
N ASN A 280 -19.21 -16.56 7.94
CA ASN A 280 -18.37 -16.30 6.78
C ASN A 280 -16.86 -16.41 7.11
N ARG A 281 -16.09 -16.85 6.12
CA ARG A 281 -14.63 -16.76 6.05
C ARG A 281 -14.25 -15.46 5.36
N ILE A 282 -13.59 -14.58 6.08
CA ILE A 282 -13.35 -13.21 5.63
C ILE A 282 -11.84 -12.95 5.60
N LEU A 283 -11.33 -12.57 4.44
CA LEU A 283 -9.99 -12.01 4.31
C LEU A 283 -10.06 -10.51 4.57
N VAL A 284 -9.20 -10.02 5.44
CA VAL A 284 -8.99 -8.59 5.67
C VAL A 284 -7.54 -8.28 5.31
N HIS A 285 -7.34 -7.53 4.24
CA HIS A 285 -6.02 -7.17 3.76
C HIS A 285 -5.83 -5.66 3.77
N VAL A 286 -4.96 -5.18 4.65
CA VAL A 286 -4.72 -3.74 4.85
C VAL A 286 -3.51 -3.32 4.01
N GLY A 287 -3.78 -3.07 2.73
CA GLY A 287 -2.76 -2.83 1.70
C GLY A 287 -1.89 -1.62 1.98
N PHE A 288 -2.42 -0.52 2.51
CA PHE A 288 -1.62 0.69 2.75
C PHE A 288 -0.53 0.53 3.83
N LEU A 289 -0.62 -0.52 4.65
CA LEU A 289 0.38 -0.88 5.68
C LEU A 289 1.45 -1.85 5.17
N THR A 290 1.38 -2.28 3.91
CA THR A 290 2.39 -3.15 3.30
C THR A 290 3.70 -2.41 3.04
N GLU A 291 4.82 -3.15 3.02
CA GLU A 291 6.14 -2.57 2.73
C GLU A 291 6.21 -2.03 1.29
N GLU A 292 5.52 -2.70 0.37
CA GLU A 292 5.45 -2.37 -1.05
C GLU A 292 4.67 -1.07 -1.31
N SER A 293 3.83 -0.66 -0.37
CA SER A 293 3.19 0.67 -0.38
C SER A 293 4.10 1.76 0.22
N GLY A 294 5.37 1.41 0.52
CA GLY A 294 6.40 2.30 1.04
C GLY A 294 6.40 2.46 2.56
N ASP A 295 5.56 1.70 3.29
CA ASP A 295 5.32 1.80 4.74
C ASP A 295 5.24 3.26 5.25
N VAL A 296 4.69 4.17 4.43
CA VAL A 296 4.77 5.63 4.65
C VAL A 296 4.05 6.05 5.93
N PHE A 297 3.09 5.25 6.39
CA PHE A 297 2.21 5.57 7.51
C PHE A 297 2.76 5.11 8.86
N SER A 298 3.45 3.97 8.94
CA SER A 298 3.91 3.44 10.22
C SER A 298 4.89 4.39 10.95
N PRO A 299 5.90 4.99 10.29
CA PRO A 299 6.78 5.98 10.92
C PRO A 299 6.06 7.28 11.29
N LYS A 300 5.00 7.65 10.56
CA LYS A 300 4.23 8.87 10.80
C LYS A 300 3.30 8.77 12.01
N VAL A 301 2.94 7.56 12.46
CA VAL A 301 2.13 7.37 13.68
C VAL A 301 2.78 8.05 14.89
N LEU A 302 4.10 7.86 15.04
CA LEU A 302 4.88 8.46 16.14
C LEU A 302 5.00 9.98 16.03
N LYS A 303 4.71 10.56 14.87
CA LYS A 303 4.77 12.00 14.60
C LYS A 303 3.38 12.65 14.48
N GLY A 304 2.33 11.94 14.91
CA GLY A 304 0.97 12.47 14.91
C GLY A 304 0.29 12.46 13.55
N GLY A 305 0.75 11.60 12.64
CA GLY A 305 0.23 11.45 11.28
C GLY A 305 -1.24 11.05 11.20
N PRO A 306 -1.77 10.82 9.99
CA PRO A 306 -3.19 10.51 9.79
C PRO A 306 -3.53 9.15 10.42
N LEU A 307 -4.26 9.18 11.55
CA LEU A 307 -4.68 7.99 12.31
C LEU A 307 -6.11 7.53 11.99
N GLY A 308 -6.84 8.26 11.15
CA GLY A 308 -8.26 8.00 10.88
C GLY A 308 -8.49 6.62 10.29
N GLU A 309 -7.71 6.26 9.27
CA GLU A 309 -7.78 4.95 8.62
C GLU A 309 -7.45 3.82 9.60
N MET A 310 -6.46 4.01 10.49
CA MET A 310 -6.12 3.01 11.52
C MET A 310 -7.24 2.82 12.55
N VAL A 311 -7.94 3.90 12.93
CA VAL A 311 -9.12 3.82 13.79
C VAL A 311 -10.21 2.97 13.12
N GLN A 312 -10.52 3.27 11.86
CA GLN A 312 -11.54 2.53 11.11
C GLN A 312 -11.17 1.06 10.93
N TRP A 313 -9.93 0.74 10.53
CA TRP A 313 -9.49 -0.65 10.38
C TRP A 313 -9.50 -1.43 11.69
N ALA A 314 -9.12 -0.82 12.81
CA ALA A 314 -9.21 -1.46 14.11
C ALA A 314 -10.66 -1.81 14.47
N ASP A 315 -11.59 -0.91 14.19
CA ASP A 315 -13.00 -1.10 14.51
C ASP A 315 -13.66 -2.12 13.56
N ILE A 316 -13.30 -2.14 12.27
CA ILE A 316 -13.75 -3.16 11.30
C ILE A 316 -13.31 -4.56 11.76
N LEU A 317 -12.03 -4.73 12.07
CA LEU A 317 -11.49 -6.01 12.54
C LEU A 317 -12.21 -6.48 13.81
N THR A 318 -12.40 -5.56 14.77
CA THR A 318 -13.09 -5.88 16.02
C THR A 318 -14.56 -6.25 15.79
N ALA A 319 -15.27 -5.50 14.96
CA ALA A 319 -16.67 -5.77 14.64
C ALA A 319 -16.85 -7.15 13.98
N LEU A 320 -16.03 -7.48 12.98
CA LEU A 320 -16.11 -8.78 12.30
C LEU A 320 -15.78 -9.96 13.23
N HIS A 321 -14.79 -9.78 14.11
CA HIS A 321 -14.42 -10.77 15.14
C HIS A 321 -15.56 -10.97 16.14
N VAL A 322 -16.07 -9.88 16.71
CA VAL A 322 -17.16 -9.87 17.69
C VAL A 322 -18.43 -10.49 17.12
N LEU A 323 -18.73 -10.28 15.82
CA LEU A 323 -19.86 -10.91 15.14
C LEU A 323 -19.70 -12.43 14.97
N GLY A 324 -18.51 -13.00 15.22
CA GLY A 324 -18.26 -14.43 15.18
C GLY A 324 -17.77 -14.95 13.83
N HIS A 325 -17.22 -14.10 12.97
CA HIS A 325 -16.70 -14.50 11.65
C HIS A 325 -15.29 -15.10 11.74
N ASN A 326 -14.94 -15.95 10.78
CA ASN A 326 -13.61 -16.53 10.69
C ASN A 326 -12.69 -15.60 9.88
N LEU A 327 -11.74 -14.96 10.55
CA LEU A 327 -10.87 -13.96 9.95
C LEU A 327 -9.53 -14.53 9.49
N LYS A 328 -9.06 -14.04 8.34
CA LYS A 328 -7.64 -14.08 7.94
C LYS A 328 -7.20 -12.65 7.71
N ILE A 329 -6.18 -12.21 8.45
CA ILE A 329 -5.72 -10.81 8.43
C ILE A 329 -4.34 -10.77 7.81
N SER A 330 -4.14 -9.87 6.85
CA SER A 330 -2.88 -9.71 6.13
C SER A 330 -2.43 -8.25 6.12
N PHE A 331 -1.15 -8.04 6.41
CA PHE A 331 -0.46 -6.74 6.38
C PHE A 331 0.78 -6.76 5.48
N SER A 332 0.96 -7.81 4.68
CA SER A 332 2.08 -8.03 3.77
C SER A 332 1.63 -8.79 2.52
N LEU A 333 2.32 -8.58 1.39
CA LEU A 333 2.04 -9.35 0.16
C LEU A 333 2.25 -10.84 0.35
N LYS A 334 3.25 -11.24 1.12
CA LYS A 334 3.55 -12.66 1.39
C LYS A 334 2.35 -13.38 2.02
N GLU A 335 1.72 -12.76 3.02
CA GLU A 335 0.50 -13.31 3.64
C GLU A 335 -0.67 -13.31 2.67
N LEU A 336 -0.87 -12.20 1.94
CA LEU A 336 -1.94 -12.09 0.94
C LEU A 336 -1.85 -13.22 -0.10
N HIS A 337 -0.65 -13.44 -0.66
CA HIS A 337 -0.39 -14.48 -1.64
C HIS A 337 -0.64 -15.87 -1.06
N GLY A 338 -0.14 -16.12 0.15
CA GLY A 338 -0.34 -17.40 0.84
C GLY A 338 -1.82 -17.70 1.12
N PHE A 339 -2.60 -16.70 1.50
CA PHE A 339 -4.04 -16.85 1.79
C PHE A 339 -4.89 -17.00 0.54
N LEU A 340 -4.57 -16.27 -0.53
CA LEU A 340 -5.29 -16.36 -1.81
C LEU A 340 -4.88 -17.59 -2.64
N GLY A 341 -3.75 -18.23 -2.32
CA GLY A 341 -3.21 -19.35 -3.10
C GLY A 341 -2.69 -18.89 -4.47
N VAL A 342 -2.07 -17.71 -4.53
CA VAL A 342 -1.55 -17.16 -5.79
C VAL A 342 -0.40 -18.03 -6.31
N PRO A 343 -0.38 -18.42 -7.60
CA PRO A 343 0.73 -19.16 -8.18
C PRO A 343 2.03 -18.32 -8.16
N PRO A 344 3.22 -18.96 -8.12
CA PRO A 344 4.48 -18.24 -8.18
C PRO A 344 4.57 -17.46 -9.49
N GLY A 345 5.03 -16.20 -9.45
CA GLY A 345 5.12 -15.40 -10.67
C GLY A 345 4.75 -13.94 -10.51
N ARG A 346 4.40 -13.32 -11.64
CA ARG A 346 4.01 -11.90 -11.73
C ARG A 346 2.50 -11.72 -11.98
N GLY A 347 1.71 -12.73 -11.63
CA GLY A 347 0.25 -12.72 -11.77
C GLY A 347 -0.24 -12.88 -13.21
N SER A 348 0.58 -13.46 -14.10
CA SER A 348 0.17 -13.74 -15.48
C SER A 348 -0.93 -14.82 -15.54
N CYS A 349 -0.86 -15.81 -14.65
CA CYS A 349 -1.78 -16.93 -14.62
C CYS A 349 -2.93 -16.72 -13.60
N PRO A 350 -4.15 -17.20 -13.88
CA PRO A 350 -5.27 -17.12 -12.95
C PRO A 350 -5.13 -18.08 -11.76
N LEU A 351 -6.02 -17.95 -10.79
CA LEU A 351 -6.23 -18.89 -9.69
C LEU A 351 -7.02 -20.11 -10.20
N THR A 352 -6.60 -21.31 -9.80
CA THR A 352 -7.20 -22.58 -10.26
C THR A 352 -8.39 -23.05 -9.44
N GLY A 353 -8.62 -22.49 -8.25
CA GLY A 353 -9.69 -22.88 -7.33
C GLY A 353 -10.71 -21.78 -7.07
N PRO A 354 -11.87 -22.12 -6.47
CA PRO A 354 -12.76 -21.10 -5.91
C PRO A 354 -12.02 -20.32 -4.83
N LEU A 355 -12.30 -19.02 -4.74
CA LEU A 355 -11.77 -18.18 -3.69
C LEU A 355 -12.10 -18.80 -2.31
N PRO A 356 -11.12 -18.98 -1.41
CA PRO A 356 -11.36 -19.61 -0.11
C PRO A 356 -12.11 -18.71 0.88
N PHE A 357 -12.47 -17.49 0.46
CA PHE A 357 -13.11 -16.46 1.25
C PHE A 357 -14.45 -16.08 0.66
N ASP A 358 -15.43 -15.89 1.53
CA ASP A 358 -16.78 -15.48 1.17
C ASP A 358 -16.82 -13.94 0.98
N LEU A 359 -15.97 -13.20 1.70
CA LEU A 359 -15.77 -11.75 1.58
C LEU A 359 -14.29 -11.38 1.70
N ILE A 360 -13.91 -10.28 1.03
CA ILE A 360 -12.59 -9.65 1.15
C ILE A 360 -12.78 -8.17 1.50
N TYR A 361 -12.25 -7.73 2.63
CA TYR A 361 -12.11 -6.31 2.95
C TYR A 361 -10.70 -5.84 2.62
N THR A 362 -10.58 -4.75 1.86
CA THR A 362 -9.30 -4.17 1.44
C THR A 362 -9.40 -2.66 1.27
N ASP A 363 -8.28 -1.98 1.07
CA ASP A 363 -8.20 -0.61 0.56
C ASP A 363 -7.76 -0.58 -0.93
N TYR A 364 -7.56 0.61 -1.49
CA TYR A 364 -7.05 0.80 -2.86
C TYR A 364 -5.67 0.20 -3.12
N HIS A 365 -4.77 0.23 -2.14
CA HIS A 365 -3.43 -0.36 -2.30
C HIS A 365 -3.56 -1.87 -2.40
N GLY A 366 -4.37 -2.48 -1.53
CA GLY A 366 -4.65 -3.90 -1.57
C GLY A 366 -5.41 -4.34 -2.82
N LEU A 367 -6.32 -3.50 -3.36
CA LEU A 367 -6.93 -3.73 -4.68
C LEU A 367 -5.87 -3.78 -5.78
N GLN A 368 -4.93 -2.83 -5.78
CA GLN A 368 -3.84 -2.78 -6.77
C GLN A 368 -2.92 -4.00 -6.66
N GLN A 369 -2.61 -4.42 -5.45
CA GLN A 369 -1.82 -5.62 -5.17
C GLN A 369 -2.54 -6.89 -5.64
N MET A 370 -3.83 -7.02 -5.33
CA MET A 370 -4.65 -8.12 -5.84
C MET A 370 -4.75 -8.09 -7.37
N LYS A 371 -4.88 -6.92 -8.01
CA LYS A 371 -4.89 -6.80 -9.48
C LYS A 371 -3.60 -7.31 -10.11
N GLN A 372 -2.46 -6.96 -9.52
CA GLN A 372 -1.15 -7.40 -10.00
C GLN A 372 -0.96 -8.91 -9.90
N HIS A 373 -1.52 -9.55 -8.88
CA HIS A 373 -1.20 -10.94 -8.56
C HIS A 373 -2.31 -11.95 -8.89
N MET A 374 -3.58 -11.56 -8.82
CA MET A 374 -4.71 -12.41 -9.21
C MET A 374 -5.02 -12.35 -10.71
N GLY A 375 -4.47 -11.37 -11.43
CA GLY A 375 -4.65 -11.21 -12.87
C GLY A 375 -6.11 -11.26 -13.31
N LEU A 376 -6.43 -12.15 -14.26
CA LEU A 376 -7.80 -12.36 -14.77
C LEU A 376 -8.78 -12.82 -13.69
N SER A 377 -8.31 -13.49 -12.63
CA SER A 377 -9.18 -14.03 -11.57
C SER A 377 -9.82 -12.94 -10.74
N LEU A 378 -9.18 -11.77 -10.63
CA LEU A 378 -9.77 -10.65 -9.91
C LEU A 378 -11.13 -10.28 -10.52
N ARG A 379 -11.26 -10.30 -11.86
CA ARG A 379 -12.52 -9.98 -12.56
C ARG A 379 -13.66 -10.91 -12.13
N LYS A 380 -13.38 -12.20 -11.98
CA LYS A 380 -14.35 -13.23 -11.55
C LYS A 380 -14.79 -13.04 -10.09
N HIS A 381 -13.90 -12.53 -9.24
CA HIS A 381 -14.12 -12.45 -7.79
C HIS A 381 -14.41 -11.04 -7.27
N LYS A 382 -14.64 -10.05 -8.15
CA LYS A 382 -14.93 -8.66 -7.76
C LYS A 382 -16.08 -8.54 -6.76
N CYS A 383 -17.13 -9.36 -6.89
CA CYS A 383 -18.33 -9.28 -6.04
C CYS A 383 -18.06 -9.54 -4.54
N HIS A 384 -16.99 -10.27 -4.21
CA HIS A 384 -16.59 -10.56 -2.82
C HIS A 384 -15.93 -9.36 -2.14
N ILE A 385 -15.48 -8.37 -2.92
CA ILE A 385 -14.62 -7.30 -2.42
C ILE A 385 -15.45 -6.19 -1.78
N ARG A 386 -14.94 -5.67 -0.67
CA ARG A 386 -15.40 -4.47 0.03
C ARG A 386 -14.18 -3.55 0.19
N VAL A 387 -14.30 -2.32 -0.30
CA VAL A 387 -13.19 -1.39 -0.45
C VAL A 387 -13.35 -0.25 0.55
N ILE A 388 -12.50 -0.21 1.56
CA ILE A 388 -12.46 0.90 2.52
C ILE A 388 -11.87 2.12 1.82
N ASP A 389 -12.71 3.14 1.67
CA ASP A 389 -12.42 4.37 0.95
C ASP A 389 -12.98 5.57 1.72
N THR A 390 -12.11 6.22 2.50
CA THR A 390 -12.46 7.32 3.42
C THR A 390 -13.35 8.38 2.77
N PHE A 391 -13.02 8.81 1.55
CA PHE A 391 -13.65 9.99 0.89
C PHE A 391 -14.71 9.62 -0.15
N GLY A 392 -14.81 8.35 -0.52
CA GLY A 392 -15.80 7.82 -1.45
C GLY A 392 -15.39 7.93 -2.92
N THR A 393 -16.07 7.11 -3.72
CA THR A 393 -15.87 6.96 -5.16
C THR A 393 -17.20 7.18 -5.87
N GLU A 394 -17.30 8.24 -6.67
CA GLU A 394 -18.47 8.49 -7.50
C GLU A 394 -18.46 7.63 -8.77
N PRO A 395 -19.64 7.23 -9.30
CA PRO A 395 -19.74 6.39 -10.50
C PRO A 395 -18.96 6.90 -11.70
N ALA A 396 -18.94 8.23 -11.90
CA ALA A 396 -18.23 8.89 -12.99
C ALA A 396 -16.72 8.64 -12.99
N TYR A 397 -16.12 8.34 -11.84
CA TYR A 397 -14.69 8.04 -11.68
C TYR A 397 -14.42 6.54 -11.54
N ASN A 398 -15.43 5.74 -11.19
CA ASN A 398 -15.31 4.29 -11.08
C ASN A 398 -15.40 3.58 -12.45
N HIS A 399 -16.32 4.00 -13.32
CA HIS A 399 -16.51 3.39 -14.62
C HIS A 399 -15.41 3.86 -15.59
N GLU A 400 -14.46 2.98 -15.91
CA GLU A 400 -13.24 3.29 -16.65
C GLU A 400 -13.52 3.93 -18.02
N GLU A 401 -14.32 3.28 -18.87
CA GLU A 401 -14.61 3.78 -20.22
C GLU A 401 -15.32 5.13 -20.20
N TYR A 402 -16.36 5.26 -19.35
CA TYR A 402 -17.07 6.51 -19.14
C TYR A 402 -16.14 7.63 -18.66
N ALA A 403 -15.28 7.33 -17.69
CA ALA A 403 -14.37 8.30 -17.10
C ALA A 403 -13.33 8.80 -18.12
N ILE A 404 -12.78 7.88 -18.93
CA ILE A 404 -11.85 8.22 -20.02
C ILE A 404 -12.55 9.08 -21.07
N LEU A 405 -13.75 8.67 -21.52
CA LEU A 405 -14.52 9.38 -22.55
C LEU A 405 -14.86 10.82 -22.14
N HIS A 406 -15.19 11.04 -20.87
CA HIS A 406 -15.60 12.34 -20.36
C HIS A 406 -14.47 13.12 -19.66
N GLY A 407 -13.24 12.60 -19.66
CA GLY A 407 -12.07 13.29 -19.10
C GLY A 407 -12.04 13.35 -17.56
N TYR A 408 -12.76 12.47 -16.85
CA TYR A 408 -12.69 12.34 -15.40
C TYR A 408 -11.37 11.69 -14.98
N ARG A 409 -10.37 12.53 -14.68
CA ARG A 409 -9.04 12.08 -14.24
C ARG A 409 -9.00 11.81 -12.75
N THR A 410 -8.50 10.63 -12.37
CA THR A 410 -8.28 10.24 -10.98
C THR A 410 -7.03 9.37 -10.83
N ASN A 411 -6.44 9.41 -9.64
CA ASN A 411 -5.32 8.54 -9.24
C ASN A 411 -5.80 7.21 -8.62
N TRP A 412 -7.10 7.09 -8.33
CA TRP A 412 -7.64 6.02 -7.47
C TRP A 412 -8.79 5.22 -8.11
N GLY A 413 -9.52 5.78 -9.09
CA GLY A 413 -10.71 5.15 -9.67
C GLY A 413 -10.43 4.08 -10.75
N TYR A 414 -11.38 3.93 -11.68
CA TYR A 414 -11.35 2.98 -12.82
C TYR A 414 -11.42 1.49 -12.46
N TRP A 415 -12.06 1.13 -11.34
CA TRP A 415 -12.12 -0.26 -10.91
C TRP A 415 -13.32 -1.03 -11.47
N ASN A 416 -14.33 -0.34 -12.01
CA ASN A 416 -15.57 -0.94 -12.50
C ASN A 416 -16.18 -1.89 -11.44
N LEU A 417 -16.22 -1.46 -10.18
CA LEU A 417 -16.91 -2.16 -9.09
C LEU A 417 -18.35 -1.66 -8.98
N HIS A 418 -19.22 -2.40 -8.29
CA HIS A 418 -20.51 -1.86 -7.91
C HIS A 418 -20.29 -0.74 -6.87
N GLY A 419 -20.95 0.43 -7.02
CA GLY A 419 -20.70 1.61 -6.19
C GLY A 419 -20.79 1.35 -4.68
N GLN A 420 -21.74 0.51 -4.26
CA GLN A 420 -21.92 0.15 -2.85
C GLN A 420 -20.84 -0.77 -2.27
N GLN A 421 -19.90 -1.26 -3.08
CA GLN A 421 -18.74 -2.00 -2.59
C GLN A 421 -17.69 -1.09 -1.95
N TYR A 422 -17.69 0.21 -2.29
CA TYR A 422 -16.91 1.21 -1.60
C TYR A 422 -17.55 1.56 -0.26
N MET A 423 -16.72 1.77 0.74
CA MET A 423 -17.12 1.89 2.14
C MET A 423 -16.48 3.12 2.78
N THR A 424 -17.29 4.12 3.06
CA THR A 424 -16.82 5.46 3.47
C THR A 424 -16.69 5.63 4.97
N MET A 425 -15.87 6.61 5.37
CA MET A 425 -15.67 7.01 6.77
C MET A 425 -16.89 7.75 7.33
N PHE A 426 -17.60 8.50 6.49
CA PHE A 426 -18.84 9.22 6.84
C PHE A 426 -19.89 9.04 5.73
N PRO A 427 -21.19 9.21 6.02
CA PRO A 427 -22.26 9.01 5.05
C PRO A 427 -22.40 10.22 4.10
N HIS A 428 -21.33 10.57 3.39
CA HIS A 428 -21.27 11.73 2.48
C HIS A 428 -21.38 11.38 0.99
N THR A 429 -21.31 10.10 0.63
CA THR A 429 -21.38 9.63 -0.77
C THR A 429 -22.42 8.52 -0.86
N PRO A 430 -23.68 8.83 -1.24
CA PRO A 430 -24.79 7.86 -1.22
C PRO A 430 -24.67 6.74 -2.26
N ASP A 431 -23.82 6.93 -3.29
CA ASP A 431 -23.46 5.86 -4.23
C ASP A 431 -22.67 4.72 -3.56
N ASN A 432 -22.08 4.99 -2.39
CA ASN A 432 -21.25 4.07 -1.63
C ASN A 432 -21.97 3.62 -0.34
N SER A 433 -21.43 2.58 0.30
CA SER A 433 -21.87 2.14 1.62
C SER A 433 -21.20 2.96 2.72
N PHE A 434 -21.92 3.31 3.79
CA PHE A 434 -21.32 3.93 4.96
C PHE A 434 -20.80 2.84 5.92
N MET A 435 -19.48 2.83 6.17
CA MET A 435 -18.85 1.91 7.13
C MET A 435 -18.65 2.57 8.50
N GLY A 436 -18.10 3.78 8.52
CA GLY A 436 -17.88 4.51 9.76
C GLY A 436 -16.78 3.93 10.66
N PHE A 437 -16.89 4.26 11.93
CA PHE A 437 -16.01 3.87 13.03
C PHE A 437 -16.75 4.12 14.36
N VAL A 438 -16.14 3.76 15.48
CA VAL A 438 -16.75 3.87 16.81
C VAL A 438 -16.12 5.02 17.60
N ALA A 439 -16.95 5.92 18.12
CA ALA A 439 -16.55 6.85 19.19
C ALA A 439 -16.78 6.17 20.55
N GLU A 440 -15.92 6.47 21.54
CA GLU A 440 -16.04 5.88 22.87
C GLU A 440 -17.37 6.24 23.54
N GLU A 441 -18.03 5.25 24.13
CA GLU A 441 -19.26 5.42 24.89
C GLU A 441 -18.94 5.73 26.37
N LEU A 442 -19.32 6.92 26.84
CA LEU A 442 -19.19 7.30 28.25
C LEU A 442 -20.44 6.87 29.03
N ASN A 443 -20.25 6.37 30.26
CA ASN A 443 -21.37 6.08 31.15
C ASN A 443 -21.95 7.36 31.79
N GLU A 444 -23.15 7.28 32.37
CA GLU A 444 -23.83 8.46 32.94
C GLU A 444 -23.05 9.12 34.09
N THR A 445 -22.40 8.32 34.94
CA THR A 445 -21.56 8.84 36.04
C THR A 445 -20.36 9.61 35.49
N GLU A 446 -19.71 9.11 34.45
CA GLU A 446 -18.61 9.77 33.76
C GLU A 446 -19.07 11.07 33.09
N LYS A 447 -20.22 11.06 32.40
CA LYS A 447 -20.79 12.27 31.80
C LYS A 447 -21.02 13.36 32.84
N GLN A 448 -21.64 13.01 33.97
CA GLN A 448 -21.86 13.95 35.08
C GLN A 448 -20.54 14.46 35.66
N ASN A 449 -19.56 13.58 35.83
CA ASN A 449 -18.24 13.96 36.35
C ASN A 449 -17.48 14.89 35.39
N ILE A 450 -17.57 14.65 34.09
CA ILE A 450 -17.00 15.50 33.04
C ILE A 450 -17.66 16.86 33.05
N GLN A 451 -18.99 16.91 33.13
CA GLN A 451 -19.73 18.18 33.17
C GLN A 451 -19.35 19.02 34.40
N ARG A 452 -19.18 18.40 35.57
CA ARG A 452 -18.78 19.12 36.80
C ARG A 452 -17.34 19.64 36.77
N ASN A 453 -16.43 18.96 36.08
CA ASN A 453 -15.01 19.31 36.03
C ASN A 453 -14.61 20.08 34.76
N LYS A 454 -15.60 20.52 33.96
CA LYS A 454 -15.35 21.26 32.73
C LYS A 454 -14.73 22.62 33.03
N VAL A 455 -13.63 22.96 32.35
CA VAL A 455 -12.99 24.27 32.44
C VAL A 455 -13.60 25.18 31.38
N ASN A 456 -14.36 26.19 31.83
CA ASN A 456 -15.19 27.01 30.96
C ASN A 456 -14.43 27.91 29.97
N ASN A 457 -13.16 28.21 30.26
CA ASN A 457 -12.29 29.07 29.45
C ASN A 457 -11.12 28.29 28.85
N MET A 458 -11.34 27.03 28.45
CA MET A 458 -10.30 26.16 27.89
C MET A 458 -10.67 25.67 26.49
N ALA A 459 -9.77 25.90 25.54
CA ALA A 459 -9.88 25.43 24.16
C ALA A 459 -8.73 24.48 23.81
N VAL A 460 -9.03 23.42 23.06
CA VAL A 460 -8.05 22.49 22.49
C VAL A 460 -8.11 22.58 20.97
N VAL A 461 -6.95 22.76 20.33
CA VAL A 461 -6.86 22.95 18.89
C VAL A 461 -6.68 21.61 18.17
N TYR A 462 -7.47 21.41 17.11
CA TYR A 462 -7.37 20.27 16.21
C TYR A 462 -6.32 20.53 15.12
N GLY A 463 -5.08 20.15 15.41
CA GLY A 463 -3.98 20.17 14.45
C GLY A 463 -2.68 19.69 15.08
N LYS A 464 -2.15 18.54 14.63
CA LYS A 464 -0.98 17.87 15.24
C LYS A 464 0.35 18.23 14.59
N GLU A 465 0.32 18.92 13.46
CA GLU A 465 1.52 19.36 12.74
C GLU A 465 1.58 20.89 12.69
N ALA A 466 2.76 21.47 12.89
CA ALA A 466 2.95 22.93 12.89
C ALA A 466 2.49 23.60 11.59
N SER A 467 2.64 22.91 10.45
CA SER A 467 2.16 23.38 9.14
C SER A 467 0.66 23.72 9.12
N MET A 468 -0.17 23.04 9.94
CA MET A 468 -1.61 23.28 10.04
C MET A 468 -1.94 24.61 10.73
N TRP A 469 -1.01 25.14 11.52
CA TRP A 469 -1.17 26.37 12.32
C TRP A 469 -0.75 27.62 11.56
N LYS A 470 -0.05 27.47 10.43
CA LYS A 470 0.45 28.60 9.64
C LYS A 470 -0.69 29.48 9.13
N GLY A 471 -0.62 30.78 9.40
CA GLY A 471 -1.61 31.76 8.96
C GLY A 471 -2.92 31.74 9.76
N LYS A 472 -2.92 31.13 10.95
CA LYS A 472 -4.08 31.00 11.85
C LYS A 472 -4.01 31.94 13.05
N GLU A 473 -2.96 32.76 13.14
CA GLU A 473 -2.64 33.61 14.29
C GLU A 473 -3.74 34.63 14.59
N LYS A 474 -4.39 35.16 13.55
CA LYS A 474 -5.41 36.21 13.69
C LYS A 474 -6.59 35.77 14.56
N PHE A 475 -7.25 34.66 14.22
CA PHE A 475 -8.40 34.19 15.00
C PHE A 475 -7.98 33.52 16.31
N LEU A 476 -6.79 32.89 16.35
CA LEU A 476 -6.25 32.34 17.60
C LEU A 476 -5.98 33.46 18.63
N THR A 477 -5.52 34.63 18.18
CA THR A 477 -5.34 35.81 19.05
C THR A 477 -6.67 36.31 19.59
N ILE A 478 -7.75 36.30 18.77
CA ILE A 478 -9.09 36.66 19.24
C ILE A 478 -9.56 35.65 20.28
N LEU A 479 -9.44 34.34 20.01
CA LEU A 479 -9.81 33.27 20.92
C LEU A 479 -9.06 33.37 22.26
N HIS A 480 -7.77 33.72 22.22
CA HIS A 480 -6.92 33.81 23.41
C HIS A 480 -7.40 34.87 24.43
N ARG A 481 -8.15 35.89 23.98
CA ARG A 481 -8.77 36.89 24.87
C ARG A 481 -9.84 36.29 25.79
N TYR A 482 -10.39 35.13 25.43
CA TYR A 482 -11.50 34.48 26.12
C TYR A 482 -11.14 33.13 26.73
N MET A 483 -10.19 32.41 26.14
CA MET A 483 -9.83 31.04 26.52
C MET A 483 -8.32 30.80 26.51
N GLU A 484 -7.85 29.94 27.42
CA GLU A 484 -6.54 29.31 27.31
C GLU A 484 -6.54 28.33 26.14
N ILE A 485 -5.50 28.41 25.30
CA ILE A 485 -5.40 27.61 24.06
C ILE A 485 -4.38 26.50 24.27
N HIS A 486 -4.83 25.27 24.09
CA HIS A 486 -4.03 24.06 24.23
C HIS A 486 -3.82 23.40 22.86
N GLY A 487 -2.62 22.87 22.63
CA GLY A 487 -2.27 22.13 21.41
C GLY A 487 -1.64 20.79 21.72
N THR A 488 -1.70 19.86 20.76
CA THR A 488 -1.00 18.57 20.82
C THR A 488 -0.11 18.40 19.58
N VAL A 489 0.77 19.37 19.37
CA VAL A 489 1.60 19.48 18.17
C VAL A 489 2.91 18.73 18.38
N TYR A 490 3.27 17.91 17.40
CA TYR A 490 4.57 17.24 17.37
C TYR A 490 5.72 18.27 17.28
N TYR A 491 6.77 18.06 18.05
CA TYR A 491 8.03 18.78 17.94
C TYR A 491 9.19 17.86 18.27
N GLU A 492 10.33 18.11 17.65
CA GLU A 492 11.58 17.45 18.02
C GLU A 492 12.17 18.19 19.21
N THR A 493 12.70 17.46 20.19
CA THR A 493 13.21 18.01 21.46
C THR A 493 14.22 19.14 21.30
N GLN A 494 14.85 19.28 20.13
CA GLN A 494 15.83 20.33 19.83
C GLN A 494 15.25 21.60 19.19
N ARG A 495 13.96 21.61 18.80
CA ARG A 495 13.31 22.79 18.20
C ARG A 495 11.91 22.96 18.78
N PRO A 496 11.59 24.12 19.39
CA PRO A 496 10.23 24.37 19.85
C PRO A 496 9.27 24.34 18.66
N PRO A 497 8.02 23.88 18.86
CA PRO A 497 7.00 23.86 17.81
C PRO A 497 6.74 25.27 17.28
N GLU A 498 6.60 25.42 15.96
CA GLU A 498 6.17 26.67 15.32
C GLU A 498 4.67 26.90 15.57
N VAL A 499 4.32 27.24 16.81
CA VAL A 499 2.98 27.63 17.25
C VAL A 499 3.04 28.97 17.99
N PRO A 500 1.94 29.75 18.07
CA PRO A 500 1.93 31.01 18.79
C PRO A 500 2.35 30.84 20.26
N ALA A 501 3.13 31.79 20.79
CA ALA A 501 3.74 31.69 22.13
C ALA A 501 2.73 31.53 23.29
N PHE A 502 1.50 32.00 23.10
CA PHE A 502 0.41 31.85 24.09
C PHE A 502 -0.22 30.44 24.10
N VAL A 503 0.16 29.55 23.19
CA VAL A 503 -0.38 28.19 23.13
C VAL A 503 0.35 27.28 24.10
N LYS A 504 -0.40 26.65 25.01
CA LYS A 504 0.10 25.58 25.88
C LYS A 504 0.17 24.28 25.10
N ASN A 505 1.33 24.00 24.50
CA ASN A 505 1.53 22.75 23.76
C ASN A 505 1.87 21.58 24.70
N HIS A 506 1.14 20.47 24.55
CA HIS A 506 1.32 19.24 25.34
C HIS A 506 2.16 18.19 24.62
N GLY A 507 2.63 18.48 23.40
CA GLY A 507 3.24 17.48 22.54
C GLY A 507 2.22 16.45 22.05
N LEU A 508 2.70 15.34 21.49
CA LEU A 508 1.82 14.24 21.13
C LEU A 508 1.42 13.47 22.38
N LEU A 509 0.12 13.48 22.66
CA LEU A 509 -0.44 12.76 23.80
C LEU A 509 -0.85 11.33 23.41
N PRO A 510 -0.62 10.34 24.29
CA PRO A 510 -1.33 9.07 24.24
C PRO A 510 -2.85 9.28 24.27
N GLN A 511 -3.59 8.33 23.72
CA GLN A 511 -5.05 8.48 23.56
C GLN A 511 -5.78 8.78 24.87
N GLN A 512 -5.40 8.13 25.97
CA GLN A 512 -6.05 8.33 27.28
C GLN A 512 -5.80 9.74 27.82
N GLU A 513 -4.60 10.29 27.63
CA GLU A 513 -4.26 11.65 28.05
C GLU A 513 -4.95 12.69 27.18
N LEU A 514 -5.05 12.45 25.86
CA LEU A 514 -5.85 13.29 24.96
C LEU A 514 -7.31 13.33 25.40
N GLN A 515 -7.90 12.18 25.77
CA GLN A 515 -9.27 12.14 26.28
C GLN A 515 -9.42 12.92 27.59
N GLN A 516 -8.48 12.79 28.53
CA GLN A 516 -8.50 13.58 29.75
C GLN A 516 -8.42 15.09 29.47
N LEU A 517 -7.64 15.51 28.47
CA LEU A 517 -7.57 16.89 28.03
C LEU A 517 -8.91 17.36 27.45
N LEU A 518 -9.53 16.57 26.57
CA LEU A 518 -10.84 16.87 25.97
C LEU A 518 -11.96 16.94 27.02
N ARG A 519 -11.96 16.05 28.02
CA ARG A 519 -12.93 16.06 29.13
C ARG A 519 -12.90 17.36 29.92
N LYS A 520 -11.73 18.01 30.03
CA LYS A 520 -11.59 19.31 30.69
C LYS A 520 -11.98 20.48 29.77
N ALA A 521 -11.70 20.39 28.48
CA ALA A 521 -11.85 21.51 27.55
C ALA A 521 -13.31 21.80 27.18
N LYS A 522 -13.72 23.07 27.22
CA LYS A 522 -15.03 23.51 26.72
C LYS A 522 -15.11 23.46 25.19
N LEU A 523 -14.06 23.93 24.53
CA LEU A 523 -14.03 24.13 23.09
C LEU A 523 -12.98 23.22 22.43
N PHE A 524 -13.36 22.57 21.34
CA PHE A 524 -12.44 21.94 20.40
C PHE A 524 -12.50 22.72 19.09
N ILE A 525 -11.36 23.26 18.62
CA ILE A 525 -11.35 24.19 17.48
C ILE A 525 -10.59 23.61 16.28
N GLY A 526 -11.28 23.53 15.15
CA GLY A 526 -10.75 23.11 13.86
C GLY A 526 -9.95 24.21 13.16
N LEU A 527 -8.82 23.88 12.53
CA LEU A 527 -8.00 24.83 11.76
C LEU A 527 -8.33 24.89 10.26
N GLY A 528 -9.24 24.03 9.79
CA GLY A 528 -9.58 23.82 8.38
C GLY A 528 -8.95 22.58 7.77
N PHE A 529 -8.00 21.95 8.45
CA PHE A 529 -7.40 20.66 8.11
C PHE A 529 -6.97 19.96 9.41
N PRO A 530 -7.06 18.61 9.53
CA PRO A 530 -7.53 17.62 8.55
C PRO A 530 -9.04 17.70 8.25
N TYR A 531 -9.43 17.25 7.06
CA TYR A 531 -10.84 17.08 6.67
C TYR A 531 -11.41 15.78 7.23
N GLU A 532 -12.67 15.82 7.68
CA GLU A 532 -13.49 14.62 7.96
C GLU A 532 -12.72 13.54 8.74
N GLY A 533 -12.05 13.94 9.82
CA GLY A 533 -11.34 13.03 10.71
C GLY A 533 -12.19 12.62 11.92
N PRO A 534 -11.77 11.61 12.70
CA PRO A 534 -12.55 11.13 13.85
C PRO A 534 -12.50 12.05 15.08
N ALA A 535 -11.45 12.88 15.21
CA ALA A 535 -11.18 13.63 16.43
C ALA A 535 -12.30 14.62 16.84
N PRO A 536 -12.98 15.33 15.91
CA PRO A 536 -14.14 16.15 16.29
C PRO A 536 -15.27 15.36 16.95
N LEU A 537 -15.58 14.15 16.48
CA LEU A 537 -16.61 13.31 17.11
C LEU A 537 -16.18 12.82 18.49
N GLU A 538 -14.90 12.53 18.69
CA GLU A 538 -14.36 12.19 20.00
C GLU A 538 -14.43 13.38 20.98
N ALA A 539 -14.14 14.59 20.52
CA ALA A 539 -14.26 15.80 21.33
C ALA A 539 -15.72 16.06 21.72
N ILE A 540 -16.66 15.95 20.78
CA ILE A 540 -18.09 16.09 21.03
C ILE A 540 -18.58 15.02 22.02
N ALA A 541 -18.13 13.77 21.88
CA ALA A 541 -18.47 12.70 22.81
C ALA A 541 -17.96 12.98 24.24
N ASN A 542 -16.83 13.69 24.40
CA ASN A 542 -16.32 14.16 25.69
C ASN A 542 -16.91 15.53 26.11
N GLY A 543 -17.98 15.98 25.45
CA GLY A 543 -18.78 17.15 25.77
C GLY A 543 -18.19 18.48 25.31
N CYS A 544 -17.19 18.50 24.43
CA CYS A 544 -16.70 19.75 23.85
C CYS A 544 -17.68 20.28 22.82
N ILE A 545 -17.77 21.61 22.70
CA ILE A 545 -18.31 22.24 21.51
C ILE A 545 -17.23 22.18 20.43
N PHE A 546 -17.56 21.74 19.21
CA PHE A 546 -16.67 21.76 18.08
C PHE A 546 -16.91 23.01 17.23
N LEU A 547 -15.92 23.91 17.19
CA LEU A 547 -15.92 25.10 16.35
C LEU A 547 -15.08 24.84 15.10
N GLN A 548 -15.67 24.99 13.93
CA GLN A 548 -15.01 24.69 12.66
C GLN A 548 -15.16 25.81 11.64
N PRO A 549 -14.19 25.95 10.72
CA PRO A 549 -14.30 26.94 9.66
C PRO A 549 -15.32 26.52 8.60
N LYS A 550 -16.08 27.51 8.13
CA LYS A 550 -16.87 27.46 6.90
C LYS A 550 -15.96 27.69 5.69
N PHE A 551 -16.19 26.96 4.60
CA PHE A 551 -15.49 27.12 3.34
C PHE A 551 -16.41 27.76 2.31
N ASN A 552 -16.05 28.96 1.86
CA ASN A 552 -16.74 29.66 0.80
C ASN A 552 -15.71 30.27 -0.17
N PRO A 553 -15.57 29.72 -1.41
CA PRO A 553 -16.32 28.61 -1.96
C PRO A 553 -16.01 27.26 -1.27
N PRO A 554 -16.92 26.27 -1.33
CA PRO A 554 -16.64 24.92 -0.86
C PRO A 554 -15.41 24.30 -1.52
N HIS A 555 -14.64 23.52 -0.78
CA HIS A 555 -13.45 22.83 -1.29
C HIS A 555 -13.83 21.56 -2.06
N SER A 556 -13.11 21.25 -3.13
CA SER A 556 -13.33 20.09 -4.00
C SER A 556 -12.06 19.75 -4.78
N SER A 557 -12.11 18.68 -5.57
CA SER A 557 -11.02 18.28 -6.47
C SER A 557 -10.65 19.34 -7.53
N LEU A 558 -11.54 20.31 -7.79
CA LEU A 558 -11.34 21.38 -8.78
C LEU A 558 -10.56 22.59 -8.26
N ASN A 559 -10.64 22.87 -6.95
CA ASN A 559 -10.12 24.12 -6.38
C ASN A 559 -9.21 23.94 -5.16
N HIS A 560 -8.95 22.70 -4.72
CA HIS A 560 -8.13 22.45 -3.54
C HIS A 560 -7.20 21.24 -3.73
N ASP A 561 -5.91 21.44 -3.48
CA ASP A 561 -4.86 20.46 -3.80
C ASP A 561 -5.03 19.11 -3.10
N PHE A 562 -5.45 19.12 -1.84
CA PHE A 562 -5.74 17.88 -1.10
C PHE A 562 -6.75 16.95 -1.79
N PHE A 563 -7.77 17.52 -2.45
CA PHE A 563 -8.81 16.75 -3.11
C PHE A 563 -8.47 16.41 -4.58
N ARG A 564 -7.39 16.99 -5.12
CA ARG A 564 -6.97 16.76 -6.51
C ARG A 564 -6.68 15.28 -6.76
N GLY A 565 -7.26 14.73 -7.82
CA GLY A 565 -7.08 13.33 -8.21
C GLY A 565 -7.91 12.32 -7.39
N LYS A 566 -8.61 12.73 -6.32
CA LYS A 566 -9.58 11.86 -5.64
C LYS A 566 -10.77 11.55 -6.58
N PRO A 567 -11.37 10.35 -6.52
CA PRO A 567 -12.37 9.89 -7.47
C PRO A 567 -13.78 10.41 -7.14
N THR A 568 -13.91 11.71 -6.89
CA THR A 568 -15.17 12.37 -6.53
C THR A 568 -15.11 13.87 -6.88
N SER A 569 -16.26 14.40 -7.30
CA SER A 569 -16.55 15.82 -7.49
C SER A 569 -17.21 16.47 -6.27
N ARG A 570 -17.41 15.71 -5.17
CA ARG A 570 -18.05 16.19 -3.95
C ARG A 570 -17.40 17.47 -3.43
N LYS A 571 -18.25 18.40 -3.04
CA LYS A 571 -17.89 19.69 -2.44
C LYS A 571 -18.04 19.63 -0.93
N VAL A 572 -17.04 20.17 -0.24
CA VAL A 572 -16.93 20.18 1.23
C VAL A 572 -17.11 21.62 1.71
N SER A 573 -18.23 21.89 2.39
CA SER A 573 -18.63 23.23 2.86
C SER A 573 -17.98 23.69 4.17
N SER A 574 -17.39 22.77 4.92
CA SER A 574 -16.75 23.01 6.21
C SER A 574 -15.71 21.93 6.50
N GLN A 575 -14.89 22.09 7.54
CA GLN A 575 -13.85 21.10 7.87
C GLN A 575 -14.41 19.69 8.09
N HIS A 576 -15.63 19.58 8.63
CA HIS A 576 -16.30 18.31 8.91
C HIS A 576 -17.81 18.42 8.58
N PRO A 577 -18.21 18.24 7.31
CA PRO A 577 -19.60 18.41 6.86
C PRO A 577 -20.60 17.49 7.59
N TYR A 578 -20.19 16.28 7.96
CA TYR A 578 -21.06 15.40 8.76
C TYR A 578 -21.43 16.03 10.12
N ALA A 579 -20.47 16.68 10.79
CA ALA A 579 -20.70 17.30 12.08
C ALA A 579 -21.56 18.57 11.91
N GLU A 580 -21.36 19.31 10.82
CA GLU A 580 -22.20 20.45 10.46
C GLU A 580 -23.66 20.03 10.24
N GLN A 581 -23.90 19.00 9.42
CA GLN A 581 -25.23 18.65 8.93
C GLN A 581 -26.03 17.76 9.90
N TYR A 582 -25.37 16.79 10.56
CA TYR A 582 -26.06 15.76 11.34
C TYR A 582 -25.95 15.95 12.86
N ILE A 583 -25.10 16.86 13.33
CA ILE A 583 -24.99 17.21 14.76
C ILE A 583 -25.44 18.66 14.97
N GLY A 584 -24.78 19.62 14.31
CA GLY A 584 -25.16 21.03 14.36
C GLY A 584 -25.10 21.67 15.75
N ARG A 585 -25.68 22.87 15.86
CA ARG A 585 -25.72 23.62 17.13
C ARG A 585 -26.54 22.86 18.20
N PRO A 586 -26.16 22.94 19.49
CA PRO A 586 -25.07 23.75 20.05
C PRO A 586 -23.69 23.06 20.00
N HIS A 587 -23.63 21.76 19.70
CA HIS A 587 -22.40 20.97 19.78
C HIS A 587 -21.41 21.26 18.67
N VAL A 588 -21.89 21.71 17.51
CA VAL A 588 -21.08 22.05 16.34
C VAL A 588 -21.47 23.44 15.86
N ILE A 589 -20.47 24.31 15.74
CA ILE A 589 -20.65 25.67 15.24
C ILE A 589 -19.71 25.87 14.05
N THR A 590 -20.30 26.23 12.91
CA THR A 590 -19.58 26.49 11.66
C THR A 590 -19.64 27.97 11.33
N VAL A 591 -18.49 28.64 11.24
CA VAL A 591 -18.40 30.10 10.99
C VAL A 591 -17.24 30.44 10.07
N ASP A 592 -17.29 31.60 9.41
CA ASP A 592 -16.15 32.08 8.62
C ASP A 592 -15.05 32.63 9.52
N PHE A 593 -13.91 31.95 9.58
CA PHE A 593 -12.78 32.35 10.41
C PHE A 593 -12.07 33.61 9.88
N ASN A 594 -12.32 34.00 8.63
CA ASN A 594 -11.78 35.25 8.07
C ASN A 594 -12.58 36.48 8.57
N ASN A 595 -13.84 36.28 8.93
CA ASN A 595 -14.71 37.30 9.50
C ASN A 595 -14.49 37.40 11.02
N SER A 596 -13.64 38.34 11.43
CA SER A 596 -13.25 38.49 12.83
C SER A 596 -14.40 38.89 13.75
N GLU A 597 -15.37 39.66 13.25
CA GLU A 597 -16.54 40.07 14.03
C GLU A 597 -17.49 38.89 14.30
N GLU A 598 -17.79 38.11 13.25
CA GLU A 598 -18.58 36.88 13.37
C GLU A 598 -17.89 35.87 14.29
N PHE A 599 -16.58 35.69 14.14
CA PHE A 599 -15.80 34.79 14.99
C PHE A 599 -15.84 35.22 16.46
N GLU A 600 -15.55 36.50 16.75
CA GLU A 600 -15.56 37.01 18.13
C GLU A 600 -16.95 36.94 18.77
N THR A 601 -18.00 37.29 18.02
CA THR A 601 -19.40 37.18 18.47
C THR A 601 -19.73 35.73 18.83
N THR A 602 -19.31 34.78 17.98
CA THR A 602 -19.49 33.35 18.21
C THR A 602 -18.77 32.85 19.46
N ILE A 603 -17.55 33.33 19.73
CA ILE A 603 -16.85 33.00 20.99
C ILE A 603 -17.63 33.51 22.19
N ARG A 604 -18.16 34.75 22.14
CA ARG A 604 -18.99 35.31 23.22
C ARG A 604 -20.28 34.50 23.44
N GLU A 605 -20.88 33.96 22.38
CA GLU A 605 -22.01 33.03 22.49
C GLU A 605 -21.60 31.72 23.18
N ILE A 606 -20.50 31.10 22.74
CA ILE A 606 -19.98 29.85 23.31
C ILE A 606 -19.71 30.01 24.81
N MET A 607 -19.17 31.14 25.24
CA MET A 607 -18.91 31.40 26.66
C MET A 607 -20.19 31.38 27.52
N LYS A 608 -21.36 31.65 26.94
CA LYS A 608 -22.66 31.65 27.62
C LYS A 608 -23.36 30.28 27.63
N ILE A 609 -22.86 29.30 26.86
CA ILE A 609 -23.41 27.94 26.84
C ILE A 609 -22.88 27.21 28.08
N ASN A 610 -23.77 26.63 28.90
CA ASN A 610 -23.39 25.91 30.12
C ASN A 610 -23.05 24.44 29.87
#